data_AF-A0A2G6HI70-F1
#
_entry.id   AF-A0A2G6HI70-F1
#
_cell.length_a   1.000
_cell.length_b   1.000
_cell.length_c   1.000
_cell.angle_alpha   90.00
_cell.angle_beta   90.00
_cell.angle_gamma   90.00
#
_symmetry.space_group_name_H-M   'P 1'
#
loop_
_entity.id
_entity.type
_entity.pdbx_description
1 polymer ?
#
loop_
_entity_poly.entity_id
_entity_poly.type
_entity_poly.pdbx_seq_one_letter_code
_entity_poly.pdbx_strand_id
1 'polypeptide(L)'
;MEIRYYAAARAAAGLTNETIDNPPETLGQLIDELAKIHPGKTASGTPFGEIIEICSFLADGTRIETDSALDGIKCLDVLPPFAGG
;
A
#
# COMPACT_ATOMS: atom_id res chain seq x y z
N MET A 1 0.35 -12.97 -1.30
CA MET A 1 1.17 -11.91 -0.67
C MET A 1 0.34 -11.20 0.39
N GLU A 2 0.88 -11.00 1.59
CA GLU A 2 0.24 -10.22 2.65
C GLU A 2 0.62 -8.74 2.52
N ILE A 3 -0.35 -7.85 2.47
CA ILE A 3 -0.15 -6.40 2.48
C ILE A 3 -0.48 -5.89 3.88
N ARG A 4 0.39 -5.06 4.45
CA ARG A 4 0.22 -4.46 5.78
C ARG A 4 0.15 -2.95 5.67
N TYR A 5 -0.93 -2.37 6.19
CA TYR A 5 -1.14 -0.93 6.15
C TYR A 5 -0.77 -0.28 7.48
N TYR A 6 -0.09 0.86 7.38
CA TYR A 6 0.32 1.65 8.53
C TYR A 6 -0.31 3.05 8.52
N ALA A 7 -0.47 3.64 9.71
CA ALA A 7 -0.90 5.02 9.93
C ALA A 7 -2.08 5.47 9.03
N ALA A 8 -1.86 6.48 8.18
CA ALA A 8 -2.90 7.04 7.29
C ALA A 8 -3.41 6.03 6.26
N ALA A 9 -2.55 5.15 5.74
CA ALA A 9 -2.94 4.11 4.80
C ALA A 9 -3.90 3.11 5.48
N ARG A 10 -3.61 2.72 6.73
CA ARG A 10 -4.51 1.87 7.53
C ARG A 10 -5.85 2.56 7.79
N ALA A 11 -5.81 3.84 8.16
CA ALA A 11 -7.01 4.62 8.43
C ALA A 11 -7.91 4.73 7.20
N ALA A 12 -7.32 4.90 6.01
CA ALA A 12 -8.06 4.99 4.75
C ALA A 12 -8.48 3.62 4.20
N ALA A 13 -7.66 2.58 4.33
CA ALA A 13 -8.01 1.22 3.93
C ALA A 13 -9.12 0.63 4.81
N GLY A 14 -9.17 1.00 6.09
CA GLY A 14 -10.12 0.48 7.08
C GLY A 14 -9.73 -0.88 7.66
N LEU A 15 -8.59 -1.44 7.23
CA LEU A 15 -8.05 -2.73 7.65
C LEU A 15 -6.55 -2.62 7.93
N THR A 16 -6.07 -3.51 8.80
CA THR A 16 -4.67 -3.53 9.24
C THR A 16 -3.78 -4.27 8.24
N ASN A 17 -4.31 -5.33 7.64
CA ASN A 17 -3.66 -6.12 6.62
C ASN A 17 -4.71 -6.77 5.72
N GLU A 18 -4.26 -7.24 4.57
CA GLU A 18 -5.04 -8.08 3.65
C GLU A 18 -4.12 -9.07 2.93
N THR A 19 -4.72 -10.13 2.39
CA THR A 19 -3.99 -11.13 1.62
C THR A 19 -4.52 -11.12 0.20
N ILE A 20 -3.61 -11.00 -0.76
CA ILE A 20 -3.88 -11.13 -2.19
C ILE A 20 -3.22 -12.40 -2.73
N ASP A 21 -4.03 -13.29 -3.30
CA ASP A 21 -3.56 -14.57 -3.84
C ASP A 21 -2.76 -14.41 -5.14
N ASN A 22 -3.14 -13.45 -5.98
CA ASN A 22 -2.55 -13.27 -7.31
C ASN A 22 -2.10 -11.80 -7.51
N PRO A 23 -0.96 -11.39 -6.92
CA PRO A 23 -0.45 -10.04 -7.09
C PRO A 23 -0.07 -9.80 -8.57
N PRO A 24 -0.15 -8.54 -9.04
CA PRO A 24 0.31 -8.19 -10.38
C PRO A 24 1.84 -8.26 -10.49
N GLU A 25 2.36 -8.15 -11.70
CA GLU A 25 3.81 -8.32 -11.95
C GLU A 25 4.68 -7.28 -11.23
N THR A 26 4.18 -6.05 -11.10
CA THR A 26 4.95 -4.90 -10.58
C THR A 26 4.22 -4.17 -9.48
N LEU A 27 4.96 -3.50 -8.60
CA LEU A 27 4.40 -2.67 -7.54
C LEU A 27 3.45 -1.58 -8.06
N GLY A 28 3.76 -0.93 -9.18
CA GLY A 28 2.92 0.13 -9.74
C GLY A 28 1.52 -0.33 -10.14
N GLN A 29 1.44 -1.51 -10.75
CA GLN A 29 0.16 -2.15 -11.06
C GLN A 29 -0.63 -2.46 -9.79
N LEU A 30 0.05 -2.92 -8.73
CA LEU A 30 -0.61 -3.18 -7.45
C LEU A 30 -1.14 -1.89 -6.81
N ILE A 31 -0.37 -0.80 -6.87
CA ILE A 31 -0.79 0.50 -6.34
C ILE A 31 -2.07 0.98 -7.05
N ASP A 32 -2.12 0.89 -8.38
CA ASP A 32 -3.29 1.27 -9.18
C ASP A 32 -4.52 0.40 -8.87
N GLU A 33 -4.34 -0.93 -8.72
CA GLU A 33 -5.38 -1.85 -8.29
C GLU A 33 -5.92 -1.50 -6.90
N LEU A 34 -5.03 -1.31 -5.91
CA LEU A 34 -5.42 -0.97 -4.54
C LEU A 34 -6.12 0.39 -4.47
N ALA A 35 -5.67 1.39 -5.24
CA ALA A 35 -6.33 2.69 -5.33
C ALA A 35 -7.77 2.59 -5.87
N LYS A 36 -8.05 1.62 -6.74
CA LYS A 36 -9.41 1.36 -7.28
C LYS A 36 -10.28 0.54 -6.32
N ILE A 37 -9.68 -0.43 -5.63
CA ILE A 37 -10.39 -1.37 -4.73
C ILE A 37 -10.78 -0.70 -3.42
N HIS A 38 -9.96 0.23 -2.91
CA HIS A 38 -10.20 0.91 -1.64
C HIS A 38 -10.69 2.34 -1.84
N PRO A 39 -12.02 2.60 -1.84
CA PRO A 39 -12.59 3.94 -1.93
C PRO A 39 -12.53 4.72 -0.61
N GLY A 40 -11.93 4.14 0.44
CA GLY A 40 -11.92 4.70 1.78
C GLY A 40 -11.07 5.96 1.90
N LYS A 41 -11.26 6.68 3.02
CA LYS A 41 -10.62 7.98 3.28
C LYS A 41 -10.19 8.09 4.74
N THR A 42 -9.20 8.92 5.03
CA THR A 42 -8.83 9.26 6.42
C THR A 42 -9.90 10.11 7.09
N ALA A 43 -9.80 10.30 8.41
CA ALA A 43 -10.65 11.23 9.15
C ALA A 43 -10.55 12.68 8.64
N SER A 44 -9.42 13.06 8.05
CA SER A 44 -9.21 14.37 7.41
C SER A 44 -9.84 14.47 6.01
N GLY A 45 -10.41 13.38 5.50
CA GLY A 45 -11.05 13.33 4.18
C GLY A 45 -10.11 12.98 3.02
N THR A 46 -8.84 12.68 3.28
CA THR A 46 -7.87 12.31 2.23
C THR A 46 -8.19 10.90 1.71
N PRO A 47 -8.41 10.72 0.40
CA PRO A 47 -8.72 9.42 -0.19
C PRO A 47 -7.52 8.48 -0.17
N PHE A 48 -7.79 7.18 -0.08
CA PHE A 48 -6.76 6.14 -0.09
C PHE A 48 -5.86 6.23 -1.33
N GLY A 49 -6.44 6.49 -2.51
CA GLY A 49 -5.68 6.68 -3.76
C GLY A 49 -4.58 7.74 -3.66
N GLU A 50 -4.86 8.89 -3.04
CA GLU A 50 -3.87 9.97 -2.88
C GLU A 50 -2.81 9.60 -1.83
N ILE A 51 -3.18 8.81 -0.83
CA ILE A 51 -2.25 8.35 0.22
C ILE A 51 -1.30 7.30 -0.33
N ILE A 52 -1.81 6.32 -1.08
CA ILE A 52 -1.00 5.22 -1.59
C ILE A 52 0.03 5.69 -2.62
N GLU A 53 -0.25 6.77 -3.37
CA GLU A 53 0.70 7.36 -4.32
C GLU A 53 1.94 7.99 -3.64
N ILE A 54 1.80 8.48 -2.42
CA ILE A 54 2.91 9.09 -1.65
C ILE A 54 3.55 8.12 -0.65
N CYS A 55 3.03 6.89 -0.56
CA CYS A 55 3.55 5.86 0.34
C CYS A 55 4.93 5.35 -0.08
N SER A 56 5.68 4.90 0.93
CA SER A 56 6.85 4.05 0.77
C SER A 56 6.47 2.59 0.92
N PHE A 57 7.10 1.72 0.14
CA PHE A 57 6.79 0.30 0.11
C PHE A 57 8.00 -0.54 0.50
N LEU A 58 7.81 -1.50 1.40
CA LEU A 58 8.82 -2.48 1.76
C LEU A 58 8.36 -3.88 1.38
N ALA A 59 9.13 -4.56 0.55
CA ALA A 59 8.98 -5.97 0.23
C ALA A 59 9.85 -6.81 1.17
N ASP A 60 9.25 -7.62 2.01
CA ASP A 60 9.94 -8.47 2.98
C ASP A 60 11.00 -7.68 3.80
N GLY A 61 10.67 -6.44 4.16
CA GLY A 61 11.53 -5.51 4.90
C GLY A 61 12.52 -4.69 4.05
N THR A 62 12.56 -4.89 2.73
CA THR A 62 13.45 -4.17 1.80
C THR A 62 12.68 -3.14 0.99
N ARG A 63 13.18 -1.91 0.90
CA ARG A 63 12.52 -0.86 0.11
C ARG A 63 12.51 -1.21 -1.37
N ILE A 64 11.34 -1.10 -2.00
CA ILE A 64 11.15 -1.29 -3.43
C ILE A 64 10.51 -0.05 -4.07
N GLU A 65 10.68 0.08 -5.38
CA GLU A 65 10.09 1.16 -6.17
C GLU A 65 8.98 0.63 -7.08
N THR A 66 8.22 1.56 -7.67
CA THR A 66 7.02 1.28 -8.48
C THR A 66 7.26 0.32 -9.65
N ASP A 67 8.47 0.31 -10.21
CA ASP A 67 8.89 -0.58 -11.31
C ASP A 67 9.38 -1.96 -10.84
N SER A 68 9.51 -2.18 -9.52
CA SER A 68 10.03 -3.43 -8.97
C SER A 68 9.03 -4.57 -9.16
N ALA A 69 9.55 -5.73 -9.56
CA ALA A 69 8.77 -6.96 -9.71
C ALA A 69 8.31 -7.47 -8.34
N LEU A 70 7.07 -7.99 -8.28
CA LEU A 70 6.49 -8.56 -7.05
C LEU A 70 6.67 -10.09 -6.91
N ASP A 71 7.36 -10.72 -7.86
CA ASP A 71 7.57 -12.17 -7.87
C ASP A 71 8.32 -12.63 -6.62
N GLY A 72 7.78 -13.65 -5.95
CA GLY A 72 8.36 -14.24 -4.74
C GLY A 72 8.21 -13.42 -3.45
N ILE A 73 7.60 -12.23 -3.49
CA ILE A 73 7.39 -11.38 -2.30
C ILE A 73 6.29 -11.98 -1.43
N LYS A 74 6.57 -12.10 -0.13
CA LYS A 74 5.60 -12.65 0.85
C LYS A 74 4.85 -11.57 1.58
N CYS A 75 5.54 -10.53 2.03
CA CYS A 75 4.97 -9.41 2.77
C CYS A 75 5.29 -8.07 2.09
N LEU A 76 4.28 -7.20 1.98
CA LEU A 76 4.40 -5.84 1.50
C LEU A 76 3.92 -4.86 2.57
N ASP A 77 4.81 -4.04 3.11
CA ASP A 77 4.45 -2.99 4.07
C ASP A 77 4.20 -1.66 3.34
N VAL A 78 3.03 -1.06 3.59
CA VAL A 78 2.60 0.23 3.02
C VAL A 78 2.75 1.30 4.09
N LEU A 79 3.78 2.12 3.92
CA LEU A 79 4.20 3.15 4.88
C LEU A 79 3.90 4.54 4.31
N PRO A 80 2.78 5.17 4.68
CA PRO A 80 2.54 6.56 4.31
C PRO A 80 3.61 7.46 4.91
N PRO A 81 3.91 8.60 4.27
CA PRO A 81 4.86 9.56 4.82
C PRO A 81 4.37 9.96 6.20
N PHE A 82 5.24 9.85 7.20
CA PHE A 82 4.93 10.32 8.53
C PHE A 82 4.59 11.81 8.43
N ALA A 83 3.40 12.21 8.87
CA ALA A 83 3.07 13.60 9.16
C ALA A 83 3.82 14.07 10.44
N GLY A 84 5.12 13.77 10.51
CA GLY A 84 5.99 14.09 11.63
C GLY A 84 6.64 15.45 11.41
N GLY A 85 5.98 16.49 11.89
CA GLY A 85 6.56 17.76 12.28
C GLY A 85 6.09 18.07 13.69
#